data_AF-A0A6L2K9B2-F1
#
_entry.id   AF-A0A6L2K9B2-F1
#
_cell.length_a   1.000
_cell.length_b   1.000
_cell.length_c   1.000
_cell.angle_alpha   90.00
_cell.angle_beta   90.00
_cell.angle_gamma   90.00
#
_symmetry.space_group_name_H-M   'P 1'
#
loop_
_entity.id
_entity.type
_entity.pdbx_description
1 polymer ?
#
loop_
_entity_poly.entity_id
_entity_poly.type
_entity_poly.pdbx_seq_one_letter_code
_entity_poly.pdbx_strand_id
1 'polypeptide(L)'
;MHVTKQGANDAMNPESIHAMIDQAIQRNSTHTQEDASQNSGGGTRRPVQPERVSSYTDFMKWKPLNFRGTEGVVDLSRWVEKMESVFHISSCAIENQVKFTTYTMLDDVLTWCSGRVRTLGKIKKLEIELWNLKVKGNDVGGYTQRFQELALMCTKFLFDETEKVDKYISGLPNNIHGNVMSVRPKTLDFSIELANDLMDQKLHTYAERQDKNKRKLDNNNQDQQQLLKKKMWFKIIR
;
A
#
# COMPACT_ATOMS: atom_id res chain seq x y z
N MET A 1 -28.07 9.18 38.28
CA MET A 1 -28.34 10.09 37.15
C MET A 1 -27.60 9.58 35.92
N HIS A 2 -28.22 9.78 34.76
CA HIS A 2 -27.95 9.19 33.46
C HIS A 2 -26.49 9.25 32.95
N VAL A 3 -26.05 8.09 32.46
CA VAL A 3 -25.35 7.77 31.20
C VAL A 3 -24.75 8.95 30.41
N THR A 4 -23.44 8.90 30.19
CA THR A 4 -22.80 9.29 28.92
C THR A 4 -21.60 8.40 28.63
N LYS A 5 -21.61 7.73 27.47
CA LYS A 5 -20.56 7.66 26.44
C LYS A 5 -20.78 6.38 25.62
N GLN A 6 -21.34 6.55 24.42
CA GLN A 6 -20.56 6.73 23.18
C GLN A 6 -19.90 5.39 22.80
N GLY A 7 -20.69 4.51 22.19
CA GLY A 7 -20.15 3.40 21.41
C GLY A 7 -19.43 3.99 20.21
N ALA A 8 -18.11 4.12 20.31
CA ALA A 8 -17.27 4.39 19.16
C ALA A 8 -17.37 3.19 18.21
N ASN A 9 -17.69 3.49 16.96
CA ASN A 9 -17.59 2.55 15.87
C ASN A 9 -16.10 2.27 15.63
N ASP A 10 -15.55 1.28 16.35
CA ASP A 10 -14.18 0.83 16.12
C ASP A 10 -14.16 0.00 14.82
N ALA A 11 -13.96 0.74 13.72
CA ALA A 11 -13.59 0.16 12.45
C ALA A 11 -12.37 -0.74 12.65
N MET A 12 -12.43 -1.93 12.04
CA MET A 12 -11.41 -2.96 12.06
C MET A 12 -10.01 -2.39 11.76
N ASN A 13 -9.19 -2.25 12.81
CA ASN A 13 -7.81 -1.81 12.69
C ASN A 13 -6.98 -2.90 11.96
N PRO A 14 -6.23 -2.54 10.89
CA PRO A 14 -5.33 -3.44 10.18
C PRO A 14 -4.37 -4.23 11.09
N GLU A 15 -3.92 -3.64 12.19
CA GLU A 15 -3.01 -4.27 13.15
C GLU A 15 -3.66 -5.48 13.84
N SER A 16 -4.97 -5.41 14.12
CA SER A 16 -5.73 -6.52 14.70
C SER A 16 -5.88 -7.68 13.72
N ILE A 17 -6.00 -7.39 12.41
CA ILE A 17 -6.09 -8.42 11.37
C ILE A 17 -4.73 -9.12 11.20
N HIS A 18 -3.64 -8.36 11.16
CA HIS A 18 -2.29 -8.91 11.05
C HIS A 18 -1.92 -9.76 12.26
N ALA A 19 -2.20 -9.27 13.47
CA ALA A 19 -1.98 -10.02 14.70
C ALA A 19 -2.74 -11.36 14.71
N MET A 20 -3.97 -11.41 14.18
CA MET A 20 -4.75 -12.65 14.08
C MET A 20 -4.15 -13.64 13.08
N ILE A 21 -3.56 -13.15 11.98
CA ILE A 21 -2.90 -13.98 10.96
C ILE A 21 -1.59 -14.56 11.51
N ASP A 22 -0.76 -13.74 12.17
CA ASP A 22 0.52 -14.19 12.73
C ASP A 22 0.30 -15.22 13.85
N GLN A 23 -0.74 -15.02 14.66
CA GLN A 23 -1.17 -15.98 15.68
C GLN A 23 -1.64 -17.32 15.10
N ALA A 24 -2.28 -17.32 13.92
CA ALA A 24 -2.69 -18.55 13.25
C ALA A 24 -1.49 -19.28 12.64
N ILE A 25 -0.49 -18.55 12.13
CA ILE A 25 0.75 -19.12 11.59
C ILE A 25 1.61 -19.74 12.70
N GLN A 26 1.78 -19.05 13.82
CA GLN A 26 2.65 -19.49 14.91
C GLN A 26 2.11 -20.76 15.62
N ARG A 27 0.79 -20.88 15.78
CA ARG A 27 0.14 -22.09 16.33
C ARG A 27 0.32 -23.33 15.44
N ASN A 28 0.52 -23.13 14.14
CA ASN A 28 0.71 -24.21 13.19
C ASN A 28 2.16 -24.73 13.17
N SER A 29 3.14 -23.94 13.65
CA SER A 29 4.56 -24.33 13.70
C SER A 29 4.96 -25.09 14.96
N THR A 30 4.24 -24.94 16.08
CA THR A 30 4.56 -25.63 17.34
C THR A 30 4.11 -27.10 17.39
N HIS A 31 3.37 -27.59 16.40
CA HIS A 31 2.87 -28.97 16.39
C HIS A 31 3.85 -29.99 15.77
N THR A 32 4.96 -29.54 15.19
CA THR A 32 5.84 -30.39 14.35
C THR A 32 7.13 -30.86 15.03
N GLN A 33 7.35 -30.57 16.32
CA GLN A 33 8.60 -30.94 16.97
C GLN A 33 8.43 -31.31 18.43
N GLU A 34 8.01 -32.56 18.66
CA GLU A 34 8.42 -33.38 19.80
C GLU A 34 7.97 -34.81 19.49
N ASP A 35 8.94 -35.69 19.19
CA ASP A 35 8.92 -37.13 19.52
C ASP A 35 10.06 -37.87 18.78
N ALA A 36 11.29 -37.62 19.21
CA ALA A 36 12.42 -38.47 18.88
C ALA A 36 13.30 -38.72 20.12
N SER A 37 12.87 -39.63 20.98
CA SER A 37 13.80 -40.33 21.89
C SER A 37 13.32 -41.76 22.15
N GLN A 38 14.14 -42.74 21.76
CA GLN A 38 13.92 -44.15 22.01
C GLN A 38 14.33 -44.54 23.44
N ASN A 39 13.55 -45.42 24.10
CA ASN A 39 14.12 -46.59 24.80
C ASN A 39 13.09 -47.70 25.05
N SER A 40 13.58 -48.94 24.99
CA SER A 40 12.94 -50.25 25.04
C SER A 40 12.27 -50.62 26.38
N GLY A 41 11.20 -51.40 26.31
CA GLY A 41 10.67 -52.16 27.44
C GLY A 41 9.36 -52.86 27.08
N GLY A 42 9.39 -54.19 26.96
CA GLY A 42 8.26 -55.01 26.51
C GLY A 42 7.04 -54.95 27.44
N GLY A 43 5.85 -54.97 26.82
CA GLY A 43 4.57 -55.08 27.52
C GLY A 43 3.41 -54.90 26.55
N THR A 44 2.55 -55.91 26.48
CA THR A 44 1.35 -56.09 25.65
C THR A 44 0.65 -54.79 25.22
N ARG A 45 0.81 -54.38 23.95
CA ARG A 45 0.09 -53.24 23.37
C ARG A 45 -1.37 -53.65 23.07
N ARG A 46 -2.32 -52.98 23.73
CA ARG A 46 -3.68 -52.81 23.19
C ARG A 46 -3.57 -52.22 21.78
N PRO A 47 -4.45 -52.55 20.83
CA PRO A 47 -4.47 -51.87 19.55
C PRO A 47 -4.74 -50.39 19.82
N VAL A 48 -3.74 -49.54 19.55
CA VAL A 48 -3.98 -48.09 19.42
C VAL A 48 -4.95 -47.96 18.27
N GLN A 49 -6.14 -47.45 18.57
CA GLN A 49 -7.16 -47.19 17.56
C GLN A 49 -6.54 -46.28 16.48
N PRO A 50 -6.74 -46.58 15.18
CA PRO A 50 -6.37 -45.62 14.15
C PRO A 50 -7.07 -44.31 14.47
N GLU A 51 -6.30 -43.23 14.58
CA GLU A 51 -6.82 -41.88 14.69
C GLU A 51 -7.83 -41.70 13.54
N ARG A 52 -9.12 -41.61 13.89
CA ARG A 52 -10.19 -41.62 12.91
C ARG A 52 -10.05 -40.36 12.07
N VAL A 53 -9.52 -40.50 10.86
CA VAL A 53 -9.51 -39.42 9.88
C VAL A 53 -10.96 -39.04 9.60
N SER A 54 -11.35 -37.83 9.99
CA SER A 54 -12.72 -37.34 9.84
C SER A 54 -13.16 -37.43 8.36
N SER A 55 -14.19 -38.21 8.06
CA SER A 55 -14.79 -38.22 6.72
C SER A 55 -15.64 -36.97 6.52
N TYR A 56 -15.82 -36.53 5.26
CA TYR A 56 -16.77 -35.45 4.92
C TYR A 56 -18.19 -35.74 5.44
N THR A 57 -18.58 -37.01 5.46
CA THR A 57 -19.86 -37.47 6.03
C THR A 57 -19.95 -37.28 7.55
N ASP A 58 -18.84 -37.40 8.28
CA ASP A 58 -18.79 -37.16 9.72
C ASP A 58 -18.82 -35.66 10.03
N PHE A 59 -18.20 -34.84 9.18
CA PHE A 59 -18.28 -33.38 9.26
C PHE A 59 -19.72 -32.86 9.02
N MET A 60 -20.41 -33.36 7.98
CA MET A 60 -21.77 -32.91 7.65
C MET A 60 -22.83 -33.30 8.70
N LYS A 61 -22.57 -34.31 9.55
CA LYS A 61 -23.46 -34.67 10.67
C LYS A 61 -23.68 -33.50 11.65
N TRP A 62 -22.70 -32.61 11.78
CA TRP A 62 -22.75 -31.46 12.68
C TRP A 62 -23.45 -30.23 12.08
N LYS A 63 -24.00 -30.35 10.86
CA LYS A 63 -24.74 -29.28 10.16
C LYS A 63 -23.99 -27.94 10.20
N PRO A 64 -22.80 -27.88 9.56
CA PRO A 64 -22.04 -26.65 9.49
C PRO A 64 -22.91 -25.51 8.91
N LEU A 65 -22.74 -24.31 9.46
CA LEU A 65 -23.51 -23.15 9.03
C LEU A 65 -23.04 -22.74 7.62
N ASN A 66 -23.97 -22.47 6.71
CA ASN A 66 -23.62 -21.88 5.41
C ASN A 66 -23.44 -20.37 5.58
N PHE A 67 -22.42 -19.80 4.94
CA PHE A 67 -22.20 -18.36 4.86
C PHE A 67 -22.46 -17.92 3.43
N ARG A 68 -23.40 -16.98 3.24
CA ARG A 68 -23.90 -16.63 1.91
C ARG A 68 -23.13 -15.50 1.24
N GLY A 69 -22.02 -15.05 1.85
CA GLY A 69 -21.14 -14.02 1.29
C GLY A 69 -21.75 -12.62 1.23
N THR A 70 -22.98 -12.45 1.73
CA THR A 70 -23.70 -11.16 1.78
C THR A 70 -23.72 -10.57 3.19
N GLU A 71 -23.34 -11.37 4.18
CA GLU A 71 -23.26 -10.94 5.57
C GLU A 71 -21.96 -10.17 5.87
N GLY A 72 -22.00 -9.26 6.84
CA GLY A 72 -20.88 -8.35 7.14
C GLY A 72 -19.71 -9.04 7.86
N VAL A 73 -18.69 -8.25 8.21
CA VAL A 73 -17.48 -8.73 8.92
C VAL A 73 -17.81 -9.48 10.22
N VAL A 74 -18.80 -9.02 10.97
CA VAL A 74 -19.24 -9.63 12.24
C VAL A 74 -19.81 -11.04 12.02
N ASP A 75 -20.59 -11.21 10.94
CA ASP A 75 -21.19 -12.50 10.62
C ASP A 75 -20.17 -13.48 10.04
N LEU A 76 -19.17 -12.97 9.31
CA LEU A 76 -18.02 -13.75 8.88
C LEU A 76 -17.20 -14.25 10.08
N SER A 77 -16.87 -13.38 11.04
CA SER A 77 -16.17 -13.77 12.26
C SER A 77 -16.93 -14.83 13.05
N ARG A 78 -18.23 -14.62 13.27
CA ARG A 78 -19.09 -15.60 13.95
C ARG A 78 -19.15 -16.94 13.21
N TRP A 79 -19.15 -16.90 11.88
CA TRP A 79 -19.13 -18.10 11.06
C TRP A 79 -17.79 -18.85 11.17
N VAL A 80 -16.65 -18.14 11.18
CA VAL A 80 -15.31 -18.73 11.37
C VAL A 80 -15.23 -19.43 12.73
N GLU A 81 -15.61 -18.74 13.82
CA GLU A 81 -15.60 -19.31 15.18
C GLU A 81 -16.45 -20.59 15.28
N LYS A 82 -17.61 -20.59 14.60
CA LYS A 82 -18.49 -21.75 14.55
C LYS A 82 -17.90 -22.89 13.73
N MET A 83 -17.20 -22.61 12.64
CA MET A 83 -16.51 -23.63 11.85
C MET A 83 -15.30 -24.22 12.58
N GLU A 84 -14.50 -23.40 13.25
CA GLU A 84 -13.42 -23.86 14.12
C GLU A 84 -13.94 -24.81 15.20
N SER A 85 -15.09 -24.50 15.80
CA SER A 85 -15.76 -25.39 16.76
C SER A 85 -16.20 -26.72 16.13
N VAL A 86 -16.74 -26.71 14.90
CA VAL A 86 -17.12 -27.93 14.19
C VAL A 86 -15.88 -28.77 13.82
N PHE A 87 -14.77 -28.15 13.41
CA PHE A 87 -13.51 -28.86 13.16
C PHE A 87 -12.93 -29.48 14.42
N HIS A 88 -13.02 -28.79 15.55
CA HIS A 88 -12.56 -29.29 16.84
C HIS A 88 -13.40 -30.50 17.31
N ILE A 89 -14.72 -30.40 17.26
CA ILE A 89 -15.64 -31.48 17.70
C ILE A 89 -15.55 -32.71 16.79
N SER A 90 -15.38 -32.51 15.48
CA SER A 90 -15.24 -33.60 14.52
C SER A 90 -13.84 -34.22 14.46
N SER A 91 -12.89 -33.71 15.26
CA SER A 91 -11.47 -34.06 15.20
C SER A 91 -10.94 -33.99 13.76
N CYS A 92 -11.31 -32.93 13.03
CA CYS A 92 -11.00 -32.82 11.62
C CYS A 92 -9.53 -32.49 11.39
N ALA A 93 -8.82 -33.39 10.70
CA ALA A 93 -7.43 -33.18 10.33
C ALA A 93 -7.25 -31.91 9.49
N ILE A 94 -6.20 -31.13 9.77
CA ILE A 94 -5.91 -29.83 9.14
C ILE A 94 -5.95 -29.92 7.60
N GLU A 95 -5.42 -31.01 7.03
CA GLU A 95 -5.43 -31.29 5.60
C GLU A 95 -6.83 -31.37 4.96
N ASN A 96 -7.86 -31.70 5.75
CA ASN A 96 -9.25 -31.82 5.30
C ASN A 96 -10.10 -30.58 5.61
N GLN A 97 -9.67 -29.73 6.56
CA GLN A 97 -10.43 -28.55 6.98
C GLN A 97 -10.66 -27.57 5.82
N VAL A 98 -9.59 -27.22 5.09
CA VAL A 98 -9.70 -26.31 3.92
C VAL A 98 -10.63 -26.89 2.86
N LYS A 99 -10.49 -28.19 2.59
CA LYS A 99 -11.30 -28.91 1.61
C LYS A 99 -12.79 -28.93 1.99
N PHE A 100 -13.12 -29.28 3.23
CA PHE A 100 -14.51 -29.34 3.71
C PHE A 100 -15.15 -27.96 3.86
N THR A 101 -14.37 -26.96 4.28
CA THR A 101 -14.79 -25.55 4.29
C THR A 101 -15.21 -25.11 2.89
N THR A 102 -14.36 -25.40 1.90
CA THR A 102 -14.61 -25.03 0.50
C THR A 102 -15.89 -25.68 -0.04
N TYR A 103 -16.12 -26.96 0.29
CA TYR A 103 -17.36 -27.66 -0.09
C TYR A 103 -18.63 -27.08 0.53
N THR A 104 -18.56 -26.57 1.76
CA THR A 104 -19.73 -25.98 2.45
C THR A 104 -20.07 -24.58 1.93
N MET A 105 -19.13 -23.93 1.24
CA MET A 105 -19.27 -22.53 0.80
C MET A 105 -19.14 -22.36 -0.72
N LEU A 106 -19.34 -23.45 -1.48
CA LEU A 106 -18.85 -23.63 -2.85
C LEU A 106 -19.14 -22.45 -3.82
N ASP A 107 -20.29 -21.78 -3.68
CA ASP A 107 -20.68 -20.66 -4.57
C ASP A 107 -20.41 -19.27 -3.96
N ASP A 108 -20.70 -19.10 -2.67
CA ASP A 108 -20.63 -17.82 -2.00
C ASP A 108 -19.20 -17.45 -1.56
N VAL A 109 -18.37 -18.44 -1.18
CA VAL A 109 -16.93 -18.21 -0.96
C VAL A 109 -16.21 -17.97 -2.26
N LEU A 110 -16.56 -18.68 -3.32
CA LEU A 110 -15.90 -18.46 -4.61
C LEU A 110 -16.14 -17.02 -5.08
N THR A 111 -17.38 -16.54 -4.98
CA THR A 111 -17.75 -15.16 -5.30
C THR A 111 -17.06 -14.15 -4.38
N TRP A 112 -17.07 -14.38 -3.06
CA TRP A 112 -16.42 -13.50 -2.09
C TRP A 112 -14.89 -13.46 -2.26
N CYS A 113 -14.22 -14.61 -2.37
CA CYS A 113 -12.78 -14.72 -2.61
C CYS A 113 -12.40 -14.04 -3.93
N SER A 114 -13.17 -14.27 -5.00
CA SER A 114 -12.95 -13.61 -6.29
C SER A 114 -13.10 -12.09 -6.17
N GLY A 115 -14.08 -11.61 -5.41
CA GLY A 115 -14.26 -10.19 -5.10
C GLY A 115 -13.08 -9.61 -4.30
N ARG A 116 -12.57 -10.37 -3.32
CA ARG A 116 -11.44 -9.97 -2.47
C ARG A 116 -10.13 -9.93 -3.27
N VAL A 117 -9.84 -10.94 -4.09
CA VAL A 117 -8.69 -10.98 -5.00
C VAL A 117 -8.75 -9.84 -6.00
N ARG A 118 -9.92 -9.56 -6.59
CA ARG A 118 -10.11 -8.42 -7.50
C ARG A 118 -9.83 -7.08 -6.80
N THR A 119 -10.31 -6.90 -5.58
CA THR A 119 -10.09 -5.68 -4.80
C THR A 119 -8.62 -5.50 -4.44
N LEU A 120 -7.97 -6.57 -3.98
CA LEU A 120 -6.54 -6.56 -3.67
C LEU A 120 -5.69 -6.27 -4.92
N GLY A 121 -6.06 -6.84 -6.08
CA GLY A 121 -5.39 -6.55 -7.35
C GLY A 121 -5.51 -5.08 -7.76
N LYS A 122 -6.66 -4.44 -7.54
CA LYS A 122 -6.84 -3.00 -7.78
C LYS A 122 -5.96 -2.16 -6.86
N ILE A 123 -5.92 -2.50 -5.56
CA ILE A 123 -5.05 -1.82 -4.59
C ILE A 123 -3.59 -1.97 -5.01
N LYS A 124 -3.16 -3.18 -5.36
CA LYS A 124 -1.78 -3.43 -5.79
C LYS A 124 -1.40 -2.63 -7.04
N LYS A 125 -2.33 -2.45 -7.96
CA LYS A 125 -2.13 -1.60 -9.15
C LYS A 125 -1.90 -0.13 -8.77
N LEU A 126 -2.70 0.41 -7.85
CA LEU A 126 -2.54 1.79 -7.36
C LEU A 126 -1.23 1.96 -6.58
N GLU A 127 -0.82 0.95 -5.83
CA GLU A 127 0.47 0.92 -5.12
C GLU A 127 1.64 0.97 -6.11
N ILE A 128 1.61 0.16 -7.16
CA ILE A 128 2.62 0.19 -8.24
C ILE A 128 2.65 1.57 -8.91
N GLU A 129 1.48 2.18 -9.15
CA GLU A 129 1.40 3.53 -9.71
C GLU A 129 2.06 4.56 -8.78
N LEU A 130 1.76 4.51 -7.49
CA LEU A 130 2.31 5.40 -6.48
C LEU A 130 3.84 5.31 -6.44
N TRP A 131 4.39 4.10 -6.35
CA TRP A 131 5.85 3.90 -6.29
C TRP A 131 6.57 4.39 -7.56
N ASN A 132 5.92 4.29 -8.72
CA ASN A 132 6.45 4.77 -10.00
C ASN A 132 6.14 6.25 -10.30
N LEU A 133 5.36 6.93 -9.44
CA LEU A 133 4.98 8.32 -9.65
C LEU A 133 6.20 9.24 -9.56
N LYS A 134 6.34 10.11 -10.57
CA LYS A 134 7.39 11.14 -10.68
C LYS A 134 6.78 12.43 -11.24
N VAL A 135 7.40 13.56 -10.91
CA VAL A 135 7.05 14.87 -11.48
C VAL A 135 7.24 14.85 -13.00
N LYS A 136 6.26 15.37 -13.74
CA LYS A 136 6.33 15.51 -15.20
C LYS A 136 6.65 16.96 -15.56
N GLY A 137 7.79 17.18 -16.22
CA GLY A 137 8.25 18.53 -16.54
C GLY A 137 8.48 19.34 -15.26
N ASN A 138 7.75 20.45 -15.12
CA ASN A 138 7.80 21.34 -13.96
C ASN A 138 6.50 21.31 -13.11
N ASP A 139 5.60 20.36 -13.38
CA ASP A 139 4.27 20.30 -12.75
C ASP A 139 4.32 19.60 -11.38
N VAL A 140 4.85 20.30 -10.38
CA VAL A 140 4.89 19.83 -8.98
C VAL A 140 3.49 19.79 -8.38
N GLY A 141 2.59 20.72 -8.77
CA GLY A 141 1.21 20.77 -8.31
C GLY A 141 0.41 19.53 -8.73
N GLY A 142 0.43 19.17 -10.02
CA GLY A 142 -0.23 17.97 -10.51
C GLY A 142 0.36 16.67 -9.94
N TYR A 143 1.68 16.62 -9.73
CA TYR A 143 2.33 15.52 -9.01
C TYR A 143 1.82 15.38 -7.58
N THR A 144 1.77 16.49 -6.84
CA THR A 144 1.31 16.53 -5.44
C THR A 144 -0.13 16.05 -5.31
N GLN A 145 -1.01 16.55 -6.16
CA GLN A 145 -2.41 16.14 -6.17
C GLN A 145 -2.52 14.62 -6.40
N ARG A 146 -1.84 14.10 -7.44
CA ARG A 146 -1.90 12.67 -7.75
C ARG A 146 -1.29 11.81 -6.64
N PHE A 147 -0.22 12.29 -6.00
CA PHE A 147 0.41 11.62 -4.87
C PHE A 147 -0.58 11.49 -3.70
N GLN A 148 -1.24 12.57 -3.32
CA GLN A 148 -2.20 12.58 -2.21
C GLN A 148 -3.43 11.69 -2.51
N GLU A 149 -3.95 11.73 -3.75
CA GLU A 149 -5.02 10.83 -4.20
C GLU A 149 -4.61 9.35 -4.05
N LEU A 150 -3.43 8.98 -4.55
CA LEU A 150 -2.94 7.60 -4.49
C LEU A 150 -2.63 7.18 -3.04
N ALA A 151 -2.02 8.06 -2.24
CA ALA A 151 -1.75 7.80 -0.82
C ALA A 151 -3.05 7.56 -0.04
N LEU A 152 -4.10 8.34 -0.30
CA LEU A 152 -5.42 8.15 0.30
C LEU A 152 -6.05 6.80 -0.10
N MET A 153 -5.94 6.42 -1.38
CA MET A 153 -6.49 5.16 -1.88
C MET A 153 -5.70 3.93 -1.40
N CYS A 154 -4.40 4.12 -1.11
CA CYS A 154 -3.50 3.09 -0.58
C CYS A 154 -3.47 3.03 0.96
N THR A 155 -4.36 3.72 1.67
CA THR A 155 -4.39 3.87 3.16
C THR A 155 -4.31 2.58 3.98
N LYS A 156 -4.54 1.40 3.40
CA LYS A 156 -4.28 0.11 4.07
C LYS A 156 -2.78 -0.19 4.26
N PHE A 157 -1.92 0.43 3.46
CA PHE A 157 -0.48 0.49 3.68
C PHE A 157 -0.21 1.76 4.48
N LEU A 158 -0.13 1.59 5.79
CA LEU A 158 0.13 2.64 6.76
C LEU A 158 1.51 3.24 6.50
N PHE A 159 1.58 4.23 5.61
CA PHE A 159 2.76 5.07 5.51
C PHE A 159 2.85 5.85 6.82
N ASP A 160 3.89 5.60 7.60
CA ASP A 160 4.28 6.59 8.59
C ASP A 160 4.69 7.88 7.86
N GLU A 161 4.72 8.99 8.60
CA GLU A 161 4.99 10.30 8.01
C GLU A 161 6.36 10.35 7.31
N THR A 162 7.33 9.57 7.78
CA THR A 162 8.68 9.52 7.20
C THR A 162 8.66 8.82 5.85
N GLU A 163 7.99 7.67 5.74
CA GLU A 163 7.88 6.93 4.48
C GLU A 163 7.12 7.74 3.42
N LYS A 164 6.08 8.50 3.82
CA LYS A 164 5.38 9.42 2.91
C LYS A 164 6.34 10.47 2.37
N VAL A 165 7.11 11.09 3.25
CA VAL A 165 8.07 12.13 2.89
C VAL A 165 9.14 11.57 1.96
N ASP A 166 9.76 10.44 2.31
CA ASP A 166 10.80 9.81 1.48
C ASP A 166 10.25 9.44 0.10
N LYS A 167 9.06 8.87 0.05
CA LYS A 167 8.41 8.49 -1.21
C LYS A 167 8.07 9.72 -2.05
N TYR A 168 7.60 10.80 -1.44
CA TYR A 168 7.34 12.07 -2.13
C TYR A 168 8.64 12.66 -2.70
N ILE A 169 9.69 12.75 -1.89
CA ILE A 169 11.00 13.27 -2.32
C ILE A 169 11.57 12.43 -3.48
N SER A 170 11.42 11.10 -3.44
CA SER A 170 11.91 10.21 -4.50
C SER A 170 11.32 10.49 -5.90
N GLY A 171 10.14 11.12 -5.95
CA GLY A 171 9.46 11.49 -7.20
C GLY A 171 9.89 12.83 -7.78
N LEU A 172 10.69 13.62 -7.04
CA LEU A 172 11.08 14.97 -7.44
C LEU A 172 12.17 14.97 -8.54
N PRO A 173 12.20 15.99 -9.40
CA PRO A 173 13.20 16.11 -10.44
C PRO A 173 14.58 16.51 -9.87
N ASN A 174 15.65 16.07 -10.53
CA ASN A 174 17.05 16.24 -10.06
C ASN A 174 17.46 17.69 -9.77
N ASN A 175 16.82 18.67 -10.43
CA ASN A 175 17.09 20.10 -10.26
C ASN A 175 16.66 20.65 -8.88
N ILE A 176 15.75 19.97 -8.18
CA ILE A 176 15.30 20.34 -6.82
C ILE A 176 15.49 19.21 -5.79
N HIS A 177 15.54 17.95 -6.24
CA HIS A 177 15.63 16.76 -5.37
C HIS A 177 16.75 16.88 -4.32
N GLY A 178 17.97 17.20 -4.75
CA GLY A 178 19.12 17.33 -3.83
C GLY A 178 18.94 18.42 -2.77
N ASN A 179 18.25 19.51 -3.11
CA ASN A 179 17.99 20.62 -2.19
C ASN A 179 16.90 20.27 -1.19
N VAL A 180 15.85 19.57 -1.61
CA VAL A 180 14.79 19.12 -0.68
C VAL A 180 15.36 18.08 0.28
N MET A 181 16.13 17.10 -0.25
CA MET A 181 16.72 16.03 0.54
C MET A 181 17.67 16.57 1.63
N SER A 182 18.44 17.63 1.35
CA SER A 182 19.36 18.22 2.31
C SER A 182 18.67 18.91 3.49
N VAL A 183 17.46 19.44 3.27
CA VAL A 183 16.65 20.06 4.33
C VAL A 183 16.06 19.01 5.28
N ARG A 184 15.95 17.74 4.85
CA ARG A 184 15.43 16.62 5.64
C ARG A 184 14.06 16.95 6.27
N PRO A 185 13.05 17.24 5.44
CA PRO A 185 11.72 17.60 5.93
C PRO A 185 11.14 16.45 6.77
N LYS A 186 10.34 16.79 7.78
CA LYS A 186 9.72 15.81 8.68
C LYS A 186 8.24 15.55 8.39
N THR A 187 7.62 16.42 7.62
CA THR A 187 6.21 16.35 7.27
C THR A 187 6.03 16.45 5.77
N LEU A 188 4.98 15.82 5.27
CA LEU A 188 4.65 15.86 3.85
C LEU A 188 4.34 17.29 3.40
N ASP A 189 3.56 18.05 4.18
CA ASP A 189 3.19 19.42 3.85
C ASP A 189 4.41 20.34 3.69
N PHE A 190 5.38 20.22 4.59
CA PHE A 190 6.62 21.00 4.48
C PHE A 190 7.46 20.58 3.26
N SER A 191 7.43 19.30 2.92
CA SER A 191 8.08 18.79 1.70
C SER A 191 7.43 19.34 0.43
N ILE A 192 6.10 19.46 0.43
CA ILE A 192 5.31 20.02 -0.68
C ILE A 192 5.61 21.51 -0.85
N GLU A 193 5.53 22.28 0.24
CA GLU A 193 5.83 23.72 0.25
C GLU A 193 7.24 23.98 -0.31
N LEU A 194 8.24 23.30 0.25
CA LEU A 194 9.64 23.44 -0.16
C LEU A 194 9.86 23.07 -1.63
N ALA A 195 9.20 22.01 -2.14
CA ALA A 195 9.32 21.61 -3.53
C ALA A 195 8.73 22.66 -4.48
N ASN A 196 7.59 23.27 -4.13
CA ASN A 196 6.99 24.34 -4.93
C ASN A 196 7.86 25.59 -4.93
N ASP A 197 8.32 26.05 -3.77
CA ASP A 197 9.19 27.22 -3.65
C ASP A 197 10.47 27.08 -4.49
N LEU A 198 11.11 25.92 -4.41
CA LEU A 198 12.31 25.63 -5.20
C LEU A 198 12.02 25.58 -6.69
N MET A 199 10.87 25.03 -7.10
CA MET A 199 10.49 24.98 -8.51
C MET A 199 10.23 26.39 -9.06
N ASP A 200 9.49 27.22 -8.33
CA ASP A 200 9.20 28.61 -8.68
C ASP A 200 10.46 29.45 -8.74
N GLN A 201 11.37 29.29 -7.77
CA GLN A 201 12.67 29.95 -7.78
C GLN A 201 13.48 29.61 -9.03
N LYS A 202 13.47 28.34 -9.47
CA LYS A 202 14.18 27.91 -10.69
C LYS A 202 13.54 28.49 -11.96
N LEU A 203 12.21 28.52 -12.03
CA LEU A 203 11.48 29.11 -13.15
C LEU A 203 11.74 30.60 -13.26
N HIS A 204 11.70 31.33 -12.13
CA HIS A 204 12.03 32.75 -12.08
C HIS A 204 13.45 33.03 -12.57
N THR A 205 14.43 32.25 -12.07
CA THR A 205 15.84 32.38 -12.48
C THR A 205 16.03 32.16 -13.98
N TYR A 206 15.29 31.22 -14.58
CA TYR A 206 15.36 30.97 -16.02
C TYR A 206 14.77 32.14 -16.82
N ALA A 207 13.63 32.67 -16.41
CA ALA A 207 12.98 33.82 -17.05
C ALA A 207 13.88 35.06 -17.02
N GLU A 208 14.51 35.37 -15.89
CA GLU A 208 15.44 36.49 -15.75
C GLU A 208 16.65 36.37 -16.69
N ARG A 209 17.22 35.16 -16.82
CA ARG A 209 18.35 34.92 -17.74
C ARG A 209 17.95 35.12 -19.19
N GLN A 210 16.75 34.68 -19.58
CA GLN A 210 16.23 34.89 -20.92
C GLN A 210 16.06 36.37 -21.24
N ASP A 211 15.46 37.14 -20.33
CA ASP A 211 15.29 38.58 -20.49
C ASP A 211 16.63 39.33 -20.57
N LYS A 212 17.58 38.98 -19.70
CA LYS A 212 18.94 39.57 -19.72
C LYS A 212 19.67 39.28 -21.03
N ASN A 213 19.52 38.07 -21.58
CA ASN A 213 20.13 37.70 -22.85
C ASN A 213 19.47 38.44 -24.03
N LYS A 214 18.15 38.59 -24.01
CA LYS A 214 17.42 39.37 -25.03
C LYS A 214 17.86 40.84 -25.05
N ARG A 215 17.91 41.50 -23.88
CA ARG A 215 18.41 42.88 -23.76
C ARG A 215 19.82 43.05 -24.30
N LYS A 216 20.71 42.08 -24.08
CA LYS A 216 22.08 42.10 -24.63
C LYS A 216 22.10 41.97 -26.15
N LEU A 217 21.26 41.11 -26.73
CA LEU A 217 21.16 40.93 -28.17
C LEU A 217 20.66 42.21 -28.86
N ASP A 218 19.63 42.83 -28.29
CA ASP A 218 19.04 44.07 -28.81
C ASP A 218 20.05 45.22 -28.78
N ASN A 219 20.79 45.36 -27.67
CA ASN A 219 21.86 46.37 -27.55
C ASN A 219 22.95 46.18 -28.61
N ASN A 220 23.44 44.95 -28.79
CA ASN A 220 24.48 44.66 -29.79
C ASN A 220 24.03 44.98 -31.22
N ASN A 221 22.77 44.68 -31.56
CA ASN A 221 22.21 45.00 -32.88
C ASN A 221 22.09 46.50 -33.10
N GLN A 222 21.67 47.25 -32.07
CA GLN A 222 21.58 48.71 -32.14
C GLN A 222 22.96 49.36 -32.35
N ASP A 223 23.98 48.88 -31.64
CA ASP A 223 25.35 49.38 -31.76
C ASP A 223 25.94 49.12 -33.16
N GLN A 224 25.72 47.92 -33.71
CA GLN A 224 26.12 47.61 -35.08
C GLN A 224 25.42 48.50 -36.11
N GLN A 225 24.12 48.75 -35.94
CA GLN A 225 23.36 49.60 -36.86
C GLN A 225 23.83 51.06 -36.80
N GLN A 226 24.16 51.58 -35.61
CA GLN A 226 24.77 52.91 -35.47
C GLN A 226 26.16 52.99 -36.12
N LEU A 227 26.98 51.95 -35.98
CA LEU A 227 28.31 51.91 -36.60
C LEU A 227 28.22 51.93 -38.13
N LEU A 228 27.27 51.18 -38.70
CA LEU A 228 27.01 51.17 -40.15
C LEU A 228 26.53 52.54 -40.64
N LYS A 229 25.61 53.19 -39.92
CA LYS A 229 25.15 54.55 -40.23
C LYS A 229 26.30 55.56 -40.21
N LYS A 230 27.20 55.50 -39.20
CA LYS A 230 28.39 56.36 -39.14
C LYS A 230 29.33 56.13 -40.33
N LYS A 231 29.63 54.86 -40.67
CA LYS A 231 30.46 54.53 -41.84
C LYS A 231 29.86 55.04 -43.15
N MET A 232 28.54 54.96 -43.30
CA MET A 232 27.82 55.49 -44.46
C MET A 232 27.93 57.03 -44.53
N TRP A 233 27.73 57.70 -43.40
CA TRP A 233 27.85 59.16 -43.28
C TRP A 233 29.25 59.65 -43.67
N PHE A 234 30.31 59.01 -43.15
CA PHE A 234 31.69 59.35 -43.54
C PHE A 234 32.01 59.13 -45.01
N LYS A 235 31.32 58.21 -45.70
CA LYS A 235 31.47 58.02 -47.16
C LYS A 235 30.79 59.10 -48.00
N ILE A 236 29.76 59.76 -47.47
CA ILE A 236 28.97 60.75 -48.21
C ILE A 236 29.65 62.14 -48.21
N ILE A 237 30.50 62.41 -47.22
CA ILE A 237 31.11 63.74 -46.99
C ILE A 237 32.54 63.81 -47.54
N ARG A 238 33.00 62.78 -48.24
CA ARG A 238 34.31 62.69 -48.89
C ARG A 238 34.12 62.65 -50.40
#